data_AF-A0A7Z9ZLK1-F1
#
_entry.id   AF-A0A7Z9ZLK1-F1
#
_cell.length_a   1.000
_cell.length_b   1.000
_cell.length_c   1.000
_cell.angle_alpha   90.00
_cell.angle_beta   90.00
_cell.angle_gamma   90.00
#
_symmetry.space_group_name_H-M   'P 1'
#
loop_
_entity.id
_entity.type
_entity.pdbx_description
1 polymer ?
#
loop_
_entity_poly.entity_id
_entity_poly.type
_entity_poly.pdbx_seq_one_letter_code
_entity_poly.pdbx_strand_id
1 'polypeptide(L)'
;MRSRESIAWSGCRSNDGGPVPSSRRALVVASALPTRYGPYPFPPNSGIIPAAMDRPTLILDADDTLWENNVFYEEAVDAFAERMAQEGFDPAEAREVFDRIEHERVVKVGYAPSEFARCMVITYRHLCQRYGRTARPEVEAEVETIGRRVIGYPIILLEGVKETIPHLHRRFRLILLTKGDPEVQHDKVAHSGLAPYFEAVHVVPEKGPEVLEELIERHGLDRRRTWMVGNSPRSDINPALQVGIGAIHIPYKKPWAFEEAPFVDPDRVVRLRRFSELPNLFPDTEEKK
;
A
#
# COMPACT_ATOMS: atom_id res chain seq x y z
N MET A 1 -31.08 20.77 -58.59
CA MET A 1 -31.48 21.94 -59.41
C MET A 1 -31.71 23.10 -58.44
N ARG A 2 -30.75 24.03 -58.30
CA ARG A 2 -30.56 24.88 -57.09
C ARG A 2 -30.20 24.00 -55.85
N SER A 3 -29.58 24.43 -54.75
CA SER A 3 -28.88 25.67 -54.29
C SER A 3 -27.76 25.22 -53.29
N ARG A 4 -26.84 25.98 -52.69
CA ARG A 4 -26.42 27.41 -52.59
C ARG A 4 -24.86 27.42 -52.37
N GLU A 5 -24.02 28.47 -52.45
CA GLU A 5 -23.87 29.79 -51.78
C GLU A 5 -23.71 29.75 -50.23
N SER A 6 -22.78 30.46 -49.57
CA SER A 6 -21.61 31.25 -50.03
C SER A 6 -20.67 31.69 -48.86
N ILE A 7 -19.36 31.77 -49.15
CA ILE A 7 -18.41 32.89 -48.88
C ILE A 7 -18.17 33.46 -47.43
N ALA A 8 -16.88 33.75 -47.14
CA ALA A 8 -16.33 34.73 -46.16
C ALA A 8 -16.27 34.36 -44.65
N TRP A 9 -15.30 34.87 -43.84
CA TRP A 9 -14.10 35.70 -44.13
C TRP A 9 -12.92 35.49 -43.13
N SER A 10 -11.82 36.19 -43.43
CA SER A 10 -10.58 36.50 -42.68
C SER A 10 -10.66 36.53 -41.13
N GLY A 11 -9.58 36.33 -40.37
CA GLY A 11 -8.15 36.20 -40.72
C GLY A 11 -7.34 37.48 -40.47
N CYS A 12 -6.26 37.41 -39.68
CA CYS A 12 -5.24 38.46 -39.57
C CYS A 12 -3.87 37.84 -39.23
N ARG A 13 -2.78 38.46 -39.68
CA ARG A 13 -1.39 38.06 -39.40
C ARG A 13 -0.58 39.29 -38.99
N SER A 14 0.42 39.08 -38.13
CA SER A 14 1.66 39.86 -38.11
C SER A 14 2.83 38.90 -37.93
N ASN A 15 3.91 39.11 -38.67
CA ASN A 15 5.21 38.52 -38.35
C ASN A 15 5.86 39.35 -37.22
N ASP A 16 6.80 38.76 -36.49
CA ASP A 16 8.22 39.12 -36.64
C ASP A 16 9.13 38.06 -35.97
N GLY A 17 10.42 38.06 -36.31
CA GLY A 17 11.24 36.85 -36.21
C GLY A 17 12.55 36.97 -35.43
N GLY A 18 12.80 35.97 -34.57
CA GLY A 18 14.10 35.61 -34.00
C GLY A 18 14.54 36.39 -32.74
N PRO A 19 15.66 35.99 -32.11
CA PRO A 19 16.46 34.78 -32.32
C PRO A 19 16.12 33.66 -31.32
N VAL A 20 16.62 32.44 -31.56
CA VAL A 20 16.49 31.30 -30.63
C VAL A 20 17.47 31.44 -29.45
N PRO A 21 17.03 31.46 -28.17
CA PRO A 21 17.91 31.37 -27.02
C PRO A 21 18.23 29.89 -26.73
N SER A 22 19.51 29.62 -26.45
CA SER A 22 20.05 28.28 -26.22
C SER A 22 19.40 27.51 -25.07
N SER A 23 19.38 26.18 -25.27
CA SER A 23 19.26 25.11 -24.27
C SER A 23 19.52 25.53 -22.81
N ARG A 24 18.46 25.86 -22.06
CA ARG A 24 18.53 25.86 -20.60
C ARG A 24 18.59 24.41 -20.12
N ARG A 25 19.80 23.91 -19.83
CA ARG A 25 19.96 22.76 -18.93
C ARG A 25 19.21 23.09 -17.64
N ALA A 26 18.21 22.28 -17.29
CA ALA A 26 17.68 22.28 -15.93
C ALA A 26 18.83 21.88 -15.01
N LEU A 27 19.31 22.82 -14.19
CA LEU A 27 20.35 22.54 -13.22
C LEU A 27 19.70 21.71 -12.11
N VAL A 28 19.87 20.39 -12.17
CA VAL A 28 19.51 19.51 -11.05
C VAL A 28 20.42 19.89 -9.90
N VAL A 29 19.90 20.74 -9.00
CA VAL A 29 20.52 21.00 -7.70
C VAL A 29 20.35 19.72 -6.89
N ALA A 30 21.33 18.84 -7.00
CA ALA A 30 21.46 17.71 -6.09
C ALA A 30 21.70 18.27 -4.69
N SER A 31 20.65 18.35 -3.89
CA SER A 31 20.76 18.59 -2.46
C SER A 31 21.56 17.45 -1.85
N ALA A 32 22.81 17.74 -1.48
CA ALA A 32 23.69 16.74 -0.90
C ALA A 32 23.14 16.29 0.45
N LEU A 33 22.52 15.10 0.47
CA LEU A 33 22.10 14.46 1.72
C LEU A 33 23.32 14.35 2.65
N PRO A 34 23.23 14.86 3.90
CA PRO A 34 24.39 14.97 4.77
C PRO A 34 24.93 13.58 5.13
N THR A 35 26.17 13.30 4.71
CA THR A 35 26.83 11.99 4.84
C THR A 35 27.31 11.75 6.28
N ARG A 36 26.37 11.70 7.24
CA ARG A 36 26.62 11.59 8.69
C ARG A 36 25.57 10.75 9.43
N TYR A 37 25.38 9.50 9.01
CA TYR A 37 24.77 8.48 9.86
C TYR A 37 25.87 7.52 10.32
N GLY A 38 26.11 7.49 11.64
CA GLY A 38 27.04 6.56 12.27
C GLY A 38 26.47 5.14 12.36
N PRO A 39 27.18 4.19 13.00
CA PRO A 39 26.72 2.81 13.11
C PRO A 39 25.33 2.71 13.75
N TYR A 40 24.52 1.82 13.20
CA TYR A 40 23.12 1.61 13.57
C TYR A 40 22.96 1.18 15.04
N PRO A 41 21.82 1.50 15.67
CA PRO A 41 21.60 1.28 17.10
C PRO A 41 21.40 -0.20 17.43
N PHE A 42 22.43 -0.83 17.97
CA PHE A 42 22.26 -1.93 18.92
C PHE A 42 21.64 -1.38 20.23
N PRO A 43 20.95 -2.21 21.04
CA PRO A 43 20.29 -1.76 22.25
C PRO A 43 21.26 -1.09 23.24
N PRO A 44 20.86 0.01 23.90
CA PRO A 44 21.74 0.78 24.78
C PRO A 44 22.07 0.00 26.06
N ASN A 45 23.35 -0.01 26.44
CA ASN A 45 23.83 -0.67 27.65
C ASN A 45 23.67 0.26 28.86
N SER A 46 22.86 -0.15 29.85
CA SER A 46 22.77 0.38 31.22
C SER A 46 22.79 1.91 31.41
N GLY A 47 21.59 2.53 31.43
CA GLY A 47 21.39 3.89 31.92
C GLY A 47 19.93 4.09 32.39
N ILE A 48 19.71 4.65 33.58
CA ILE A 48 18.38 4.74 34.20
C ILE A 48 17.57 5.89 33.60
N ILE A 49 16.38 5.60 33.07
CA ILE A 49 15.44 6.55 32.45
C ILE A 49 14.03 6.37 33.08
N PRO A 50 13.19 7.41 33.22
CA PRO A 50 11.88 7.29 33.88
C PRO A 50 10.87 6.37 33.16
N ALA A 51 10.18 5.56 33.96
CA ALA A 51 9.44 4.34 33.55
C ALA A 51 8.16 4.52 32.69
N ALA A 52 8.00 5.64 31.98
CA ALA A 52 6.88 5.89 31.07
C ALA A 52 7.29 6.19 29.62
N MET A 53 8.53 6.62 29.36
CA MET A 53 9.01 6.98 28.01
C MET A 53 10.02 5.98 27.42
N ASP A 54 10.22 4.83 28.08
CA ASP A 54 11.37 3.95 27.83
C ASP A 54 11.00 2.61 27.13
N ARG A 55 9.87 2.55 26.43
CA ARG A 55 9.46 1.35 25.68
C ARG A 55 9.66 1.55 24.16
N PRO A 56 10.35 0.63 23.46
CA PRO A 56 10.49 0.68 22.01
C PRO A 56 9.12 0.60 21.31
N THR A 57 9.04 1.10 20.07
CA THR A 57 7.79 1.18 19.30
C THR A 57 7.83 0.25 18.08
N LEU A 58 6.74 -0.48 17.85
CA LEU A 58 6.48 -1.17 16.60
C LEU A 58 5.29 -0.48 15.91
N ILE A 59 5.55 0.05 14.72
CA ILE A 59 4.49 0.45 13.79
C ILE A 59 4.20 -0.80 12.95
N LEU A 60 2.97 -1.30 13.03
CA LEU A 60 2.53 -2.51 12.34
C LEU A 60 1.61 -2.15 11.18
N ASP A 61 1.91 -2.67 10.00
CA ASP A 61 0.92 -2.87 8.95
C ASP A 61 -0.15 -3.89 9.39
N ALA A 62 -1.27 -3.96 8.66
CA ALA A 62 -2.45 -4.73 9.02
C ALA A 62 -2.86 -5.77 7.97
N ASP A 63 -3.17 -5.33 6.75
CA ASP A 63 -3.64 -6.22 5.68
C ASP A 63 -2.49 -7.08 5.16
N ASP A 64 -2.68 -8.41 5.18
CA ASP A 64 -1.67 -9.40 4.80
C ASP A 64 -0.38 -9.40 5.67
N THR A 65 -0.38 -8.63 6.77
CA THR A 65 0.63 -8.63 7.86
C THR A 65 0.07 -9.18 9.19
N LEU A 66 -1.18 -8.86 9.53
CA LEU A 66 -1.90 -9.33 10.73
C LEU A 66 -3.05 -10.28 10.41
N TRP A 67 -3.71 -10.10 9.27
CA TRP A 67 -4.82 -10.93 8.79
C TRP A 67 -4.79 -11.10 7.27
N GLU A 68 -5.39 -12.17 6.78
CA GLU A 68 -5.58 -12.43 5.35
C GLU A 68 -6.40 -11.29 4.70
N ASN A 69 -5.93 -10.75 3.57
CA ASN A 69 -6.65 -9.74 2.80
C ASN A 69 -6.56 -10.00 1.28
N ASN A 70 -5.37 -9.99 0.66
CA ASN A 70 -5.24 -10.06 -0.80
C ASN A 70 -5.73 -11.39 -1.39
N VAL A 71 -5.72 -12.48 -0.61
CA VAL A 71 -6.32 -13.77 -1.03
C VAL A 71 -7.79 -13.61 -1.46
N PHE A 72 -8.55 -12.72 -0.83
CA PHE A 72 -9.96 -12.48 -1.16
C PHE A 72 -10.16 -11.63 -2.42
N TYR A 73 -9.21 -10.73 -2.71
CA TYR A 73 -9.18 -9.96 -3.95
C TYR A 73 -8.78 -10.88 -5.12
N GLU A 74 -7.77 -11.72 -4.91
CA GLU A 74 -7.36 -12.77 -5.84
C GLU A 74 -8.50 -13.76 -6.15
N GLU A 75 -9.24 -14.26 -5.15
CA GLU A 75 -10.43 -15.10 -5.37
C GLU A 75 -11.51 -14.41 -6.23
N ALA A 76 -11.68 -13.10 -6.07
CA ALA A 76 -12.62 -12.33 -6.87
C ALA A 76 -12.10 -12.10 -8.31
N VAL A 77 -10.79 -11.92 -8.50
CA VAL A 77 -10.14 -11.81 -9.82
C VAL A 77 -10.18 -13.15 -10.56
N ASP A 78 -9.91 -14.27 -9.89
CA ASP A 78 -10.00 -15.62 -10.47
C ASP A 78 -11.45 -15.91 -10.92
N ALA A 79 -12.44 -15.63 -10.06
CA ALA A 79 -13.87 -15.78 -10.42
C ALA A 79 -14.32 -14.82 -11.54
N PHE A 80 -13.72 -13.62 -11.65
CA PHE A 80 -13.94 -12.70 -12.76
C PHE A 80 -13.36 -13.27 -14.07
N ALA A 81 -12.14 -13.80 -14.05
CA ALA A 81 -11.51 -14.41 -15.21
C ALA A 81 -12.29 -15.64 -15.70
N GLU A 82 -12.75 -16.51 -14.80
CA GLU A 82 -13.69 -17.61 -15.13
C GLU A 82 -14.97 -17.09 -15.80
N ARG A 83 -15.56 -16.00 -15.28
CA ARG A 83 -16.77 -15.40 -15.86
C ARG A 83 -16.51 -14.79 -17.25
N MET A 84 -15.31 -14.25 -17.50
CA MET A 84 -14.89 -13.77 -18.83
C MET A 84 -14.65 -14.92 -19.81
N ALA A 85 -14.12 -16.06 -19.36
CA ALA A 85 -14.03 -17.28 -20.16
C ALA A 85 -15.42 -17.79 -20.59
N GLN A 86 -16.43 -17.69 -19.71
CA GLN A 86 -17.83 -17.99 -20.04
C GLN A 86 -18.46 -17.01 -21.04
N GLU A 87 -17.96 -15.76 -21.12
CA GLU A 87 -18.31 -14.83 -22.21
C GLU A 87 -17.54 -15.12 -23.51
N GLY A 88 -16.58 -16.04 -23.53
CA GLY A 88 -15.72 -16.32 -24.68
C GLY A 88 -14.58 -15.31 -24.88
N PHE A 89 -14.07 -14.71 -23.80
CA PHE A 89 -12.77 -14.02 -23.79
C PHE A 89 -11.67 -14.95 -23.25
N ASP A 90 -10.41 -14.60 -23.45
CA ASP A 90 -9.29 -15.28 -22.80
C ASP A 90 -9.23 -14.86 -21.31
N PRO A 91 -9.29 -15.79 -20.33
CA PRO A 91 -9.15 -15.46 -18.92
C PRO A 91 -7.80 -14.82 -18.56
N ALA A 92 -6.72 -15.13 -19.30
CA ALA A 92 -5.40 -14.53 -19.07
C ALA A 92 -5.38 -13.06 -19.52
N GLU A 93 -5.91 -12.75 -20.70
CA GLU A 93 -6.09 -11.37 -21.17
C GLU A 93 -7.04 -10.59 -20.24
N ALA A 94 -8.13 -11.24 -19.78
CA ALA A 94 -9.05 -10.61 -18.84
C ALA A 94 -8.36 -10.19 -17.52
N ARG A 95 -7.44 -11.01 -17.01
CA ARG A 95 -6.63 -10.67 -15.82
C ARG A 95 -5.62 -9.56 -16.12
N GLU A 96 -4.85 -9.66 -17.20
CA GLU A 96 -3.86 -8.61 -17.59
C GLU A 96 -4.54 -7.24 -17.77
N VAL A 97 -5.70 -7.21 -18.43
CA VAL A 97 -6.48 -5.99 -18.63
C VAL A 97 -7.09 -5.49 -17.32
N PHE A 98 -7.50 -6.39 -16.41
CA PHE A 98 -7.94 -6.02 -15.06
C PHE A 98 -6.82 -5.38 -14.24
N ASP A 99 -5.69 -6.08 -14.09
CA ASP A 99 -4.54 -5.67 -13.27
C ASP A 99 -4.05 -4.27 -13.69
N ARG A 100 -3.99 -4.01 -15.00
CA ARG A 100 -3.66 -2.68 -15.56
C ARG A 100 -4.72 -1.63 -15.23
N ILE A 101 -6.02 -1.95 -15.38
CA ILE A 101 -7.12 -1.01 -15.09
C ILE A 101 -7.18 -0.67 -13.60
N GLU A 102 -6.95 -1.64 -12.72
CA GLU A 102 -6.84 -1.42 -11.28
C GLU A 102 -5.67 -0.49 -10.95
N HIS A 103 -4.46 -0.81 -11.43
CA HIS A 103 -3.27 0.03 -11.24
C HIS A 103 -3.49 1.48 -11.73
N GLU A 104 -4.09 1.64 -12.91
CA GLU A 104 -4.43 2.96 -13.46
C GLU A 104 -5.52 3.70 -12.67
N ARG A 105 -6.38 3.00 -11.90
CA ARG A 105 -7.51 3.60 -11.19
C ARG A 105 -7.23 3.86 -9.72
N VAL A 106 -6.58 2.95 -8.99
CA VAL A 106 -6.36 3.06 -7.54
C VAL A 106 -5.65 4.37 -7.17
N VAL A 107 -4.69 4.81 -7.99
CA VAL A 107 -3.97 6.09 -7.87
C VAL A 107 -4.89 7.33 -8.00
N LYS A 108 -6.10 7.18 -8.58
CA LYS A 108 -7.06 8.25 -8.89
C LYS A 108 -8.31 8.24 -8.00
N VAL A 109 -8.71 7.06 -7.50
CA VAL A 109 -9.97 6.87 -6.75
C VAL A 109 -9.76 6.30 -5.34
N GLY A 110 -8.54 5.92 -4.99
CA GLY A 110 -8.22 5.30 -3.71
C GLY A 110 -8.58 3.81 -3.63
N TYR A 111 -8.41 3.28 -2.43
CA TYR A 111 -8.40 1.84 -2.12
C TYR A 111 -9.79 1.31 -1.68
N ALA A 112 -10.86 1.73 -2.36
CA ALA A 112 -12.23 1.39 -1.98
C ALA A 112 -12.71 0.05 -2.61
N PRO A 113 -13.28 -0.89 -1.83
CA PRO A 113 -13.90 -2.12 -2.34
C PRO A 113 -14.94 -1.94 -3.46
N SER A 114 -15.68 -0.84 -3.45
CA SER A 114 -16.62 -0.45 -4.50
C SER A 114 -15.93 -0.12 -5.82
N GLU A 115 -14.74 0.49 -5.76
CA GLU A 115 -13.92 0.83 -6.93
C GLU A 115 -13.16 -0.37 -7.49
N PHE A 116 -12.74 -1.32 -6.64
CA PHE A 116 -12.29 -2.64 -7.07
C PHE A 116 -13.37 -3.35 -7.91
N ALA A 117 -14.61 -3.45 -7.40
CA ALA A 117 -15.74 -3.99 -8.16
C ALA A 117 -16.02 -3.20 -9.45
N ARG A 118 -15.85 -1.87 -9.41
CA ARG A 118 -15.99 -1.01 -10.59
C ARG A 118 -14.95 -1.33 -11.67
N CYS A 119 -13.73 -1.71 -11.30
CA CYS A 119 -12.66 -2.10 -12.23
C CYS A 119 -13.05 -3.34 -13.05
N MET A 120 -13.73 -4.33 -12.47
CA MET A 120 -14.21 -5.52 -13.20
C MET A 120 -15.21 -5.15 -14.30
N VAL A 121 -16.18 -4.28 -13.99
CA VAL A 121 -17.17 -3.79 -14.98
C VAL A 121 -16.49 -2.98 -16.09
N ILE A 122 -15.46 -2.16 -15.76
CA ILE A 122 -14.69 -1.41 -16.76
C ILE A 122 -13.86 -2.36 -17.63
N THR A 123 -13.31 -3.43 -17.06
CA THR A 123 -12.55 -4.47 -17.76
C THR A 123 -13.44 -5.22 -18.76
N TYR A 124 -14.62 -5.70 -18.34
CA TYR A 124 -15.58 -6.33 -19.24
C TYR A 124 -15.98 -5.39 -20.40
N ARG A 125 -16.30 -4.12 -20.11
CA ARG A 125 -16.58 -3.11 -21.14
C ARG A 125 -15.42 -2.90 -22.11
N HIS A 126 -14.17 -2.90 -21.61
CA HIS A 126 -12.97 -2.76 -22.43
C HIS A 126 -12.75 -3.97 -23.35
N LEU A 127 -12.90 -5.20 -22.84
CA LEU A 127 -12.84 -6.44 -23.62
C LEU A 127 -13.93 -6.46 -24.70
N CYS A 128 -15.17 -6.13 -24.33
CA CYS A 128 -16.27 -5.97 -25.29
C CYS A 128 -15.92 -4.98 -26.41
N GLN A 129 -15.47 -3.77 -26.07
CA GLN A 129 -15.07 -2.75 -27.05
C GLN A 129 -13.92 -3.23 -27.96
N ARG A 130 -12.88 -3.86 -27.39
CA ARG A 130 -11.71 -4.39 -28.08
C ARG A 130 -12.06 -5.45 -29.14
N TYR A 131 -13.08 -6.27 -28.87
CA TYR A 131 -13.59 -7.29 -29.78
C TYR A 131 -14.84 -6.88 -30.58
N GLY A 132 -15.21 -5.60 -30.58
CA GLY A 132 -16.36 -5.10 -31.35
C GLY A 132 -17.74 -5.59 -30.86
N ARG A 133 -17.82 -6.04 -29.60
CA ARG A 133 -19.02 -6.56 -28.94
C ARG A 133 -19.69 -5.46 -28.12
N THR A 134 -21.02 -5.47 -28.05
CA THR A 134 -21.76 -4.67 -27.06
C THR A 134 -21.65 -5.33 -25.69
N ALA A 135 -21.33 -4.56 -24.65
CA ALA A 135 -21.37 -5.04 -23.27
C ALA A 135 -22.83 -5.28 -22.82
N ARG A 136 -23.07 -6.39 -22.11
CA ARG A 136 -24.41 -6.84 -21.73
C ARG A 136 -24.71 -6.48 -20.26
N PRO A 137 -25.80 -5.74 -19.95
CA PRO A 137 -26.09 -5.26 -18.59
C PRO A 137 -26.19 -6.37 -17.53
N GLU A 138 -26.67 -7.56 -17.90
CA GLU A 138 -26.74 -8.71 -17.00
C GLU A 138 -25.33 -9.18 -16.58
N VAL A 139 -24.37 -9.18 -17.51
CA VAL A 139 -22.97 -9.57 -17.25
C VAL A 139 -22.24 -8.48 -16.46
N GLU A 140 -22.57 -7.20 -16.70
CA GLU A 140 -22.05 -6.09 -15.88
C GLU A 140 -22.47 -6.23 -14.42
N ALA A 141 -23.73 -6.56 -14.15
CA ALA A 141 -24.24 -6.80 -12.80
C ALA A 141 -23.60 -8.04 -12.16
N GLU A 142 -23.38 -9.11 -12.94
CA GLU A 142 -22.69 -10.32 -12.47
C GLU A 142 -21.23 -10.03 -12.05
N VAL A 143 -20.44 -9.33 -12.88
CA VAL A 143 -19.04 -9.03 -12.54
C VAL A 143 -18.91 -7.99 -11.43
N GLU A 144 -19.83 -7.03 -11.33
CA GLU A 144 -19.88 -6.14 -10.17
C GLU A 144 -20.20 -6.93 -8.88
N THR A 145 -21.10 -7.92 -8.96
CA THR A 145 -21.44 -8.81 -7.84
C THR A 145 -20.26 -9.72 -7.44
N ILE A 146 -19.42 -10.14 -8.39
CA ILE A 146 -18.17 -10.85 -8.10
C ILE A 146 -17.21 -9.93 -7.34
N GLY A 147 -16.92 -8.74 -7.85
CA GLY A 147 -16.00 -7.81 -7.20
C GLY A 147 -16.47 -7.34 -5.82
N ARG A 148 -17.78 -7.13 -5.64
CA ARG A 148 -18.40 -6.75 -4.36
C ARG A 148 -18.26 -7.81 -3.26
N ARG A 149 -17.82 -9.04 -3.55
CA ARG A 149 -17.54 -10.06 -2.52
C ARG A 149 -16.52 -9.57 -1.48
N VAL A 150 -15.53 -8.77 -1.90
CA VAL A 150 -14.46 -8.27 -1.03
C VAL A 150 -14.94 -7.35 0.12
N ILE A 151 -16.22 -6.94 0.11
CA ILE A 151 -16.83 -6.06 1.12
C ILE A 151 -17.15 -6.79 2.43
N GLY A 152 -17.24 -8.13 2.44
CA GLY A 152 -17.81 -8.89 3.57
C GLY A 152 -17.10 -10.18 3.98
N TYR A 153 -15.81 -10.33 3.67
CA TYR A 153 -15.04 -11.50 4.12
C TYR A 153 -14.69 -11.43 5.62
N PRO A 154 -14.59 -12.57 6.32
CA PRO A 154 -14.25 -12.62 7.73
C PRO A 154 -12.78 -12.24 7.98
N ILE A 155 -12.50 -11.61 9.13
CA ILE A 155 -11.12 -11.29 9.54
C ILE A 155 -10.42 -12.57 10.02
N ILE A 156 -9.61 -13.16 9.15
CA ILE A 156 -8.80 -14.35 9.44
C ILE A 156 -7.39 -13.89 9.84
N LEU A 157 -7.08 -13.89 11.14
CA LEU A 157 -5.73 -13.58 11.63
C LEU A 157 -4.69 -14.57 11.08
N LEU A 158 -3.51 -14.08 10.70
CA LEU A 158 -2.41 -14.91 10.23
C LEU A 158 -1.80 -15.74 11.37
N GLU A 159 -1.10 -16.83 11.01
CA GLU A 159 -0.58 -17.81 11.96
C GLU A 159 0.32 -17.16 13.04
N GLY A 160 -0.07 -17.35 14.30
CA GLY A 160 0.66 -16.84 15.47
C GLY A 160 0.44 -15.36 15.79
N VAL A 161 -0.29 -14.58 14.98
CA VAL A 161 -0.55 -13.15 15.27
C VAL A 161 -1.31 -12.99 16.58
N LYS A 162 -2.36 -13.79 16.78
CA LYS A 162 -3.21 -13.80 17.96
C LYS A 162 -2.44 -14.05 19.27
N GLU A 163 -1.42 -14.90 19.22
CA GLU A 163 -0.57 -15.26 20.35
C GLU A 163 0.57 -14.25 20.55
N THR A 164 1.06 -13.66 19.45
CA THR A 164 2.24 -12.77 19.44
C THR A 164 1.91 -11.33 19.82
N ILE A 165 0.80 -10.76 19.33
CA ILE A 165 0.38 -9.38 19.65
C ILE A 165 0.24 -9.15 21.17
N PRO A 166 -0.40 -10.03 21.97
CA PRO A 166 -0.48 -9.87 23.43
C PRO A 166 0.85 -10.04 24.18
N HIS A 167 1.90 -10.58 23.55
CA HIS A 167 3.25 -10.60 24.09
C HIS A 167 3.99 -9.30 23.73
N LEU A 168 3.93 -8.87 22.47
CA LEU A 168 4.52 -7.61 22.02
C LEU A 168 3.92 -6.40 22.76
N HIS A 169 2.61 -6.36 22.99
CA HIS A 169 1.92 -5.29 23.73
C HIS A 169 2.42 -5.11 25.19
N ARG A 170 3.11 -6.11 25.79
CA ARG A 170 3.72 -5.96 27.13
C ARG A 170 5.08 -5.27 27.09
N ARG A 171 5.74 -5.29 25.93
CA ARG A 171 7.15 -4.92 25.75
C ARG A 171 7.28 -3.63 24.91
N PHE A 172 6.50 -3.51 23.85
CA PHE A 172 6.52 -2.40 22.87
C PHE A 172 5.31 -1.48 22.98
N ARG A 173 5.43 -0.21 22.61
CA ARG A 173 4.30 0.60 22.13
C ARG A 173 3.89 0.01 20.76
N LEU A 174 2.61 -0.27 20.55
CA LEU A 174 2.10 -0.76 19.27
C LEU A 174 1.25 0.31 18.62
N ILE A 175 1.59 0.69 17.38
CA ILE A 175 0.81 1.61 16.56
C ILE A 175 0.42 0.85 15.29
N LEU A 176 -0.86 0.86 14.91
CA LEU A 176 -1.29 0.30 13.63
C LEU A 176 -1.25 1.41 12.58
N LEU A 177 -0.59 1.15 11.44
CA LEU A 177 -0.57 2.02 10.27
C LEU A 177 -0.97 1.22 9.04
N THR A 178 -2.22 1.40 8.60
CA THR A 178 -2.78 0.75 7.41
C THR A 178 -3.15 1.80 6.36
N LYS A 179 -3.18 1.40 5.09
CA LYS A 179 -3.74 2.22 4.00
C LYS A 179 -5.06 1.63 3.51
N GLY A 180 -6.00 2.48 3.14
CA GLY A 180 -7.32 2.00 2.75
C GLY A 180 -8.41 3.06 2.86
N ASP A 181 -9.63 2.62 2.62
CA ASP A 181 -10.82 3.35 3.06
C ASP A 181 -10.89 3.37 4.62
N PRO A 182 -11.14 4.53 5.26
CA PRO A 182 -11.20 4.63 6.72
C PRO A 182 -12.30 3.78 7.38
N GLU A 183 -13.50 3.70 6.80
CA GLU A 183 -14.61 2.95 7.40
C GLU A 183 -14.31 1.44 7.32
N VAL A 184 -13.84 0.96 6.17
CA VAL A 184 -13.44 -0.44 5.97
C VAL A 184 -12.30 -0.84 6.90
N GLN A 185 -11.25 -0.01 7.02
CA GLN A 185 -10.10 -0.34 7.88
C GLN A 185 -10.44 -0.27 9.38
N HIS A 186 -11.29 0.66 9.81
CA HIS A 186 -11.76 0.69 11.19
C HIS A 186 -12.66 -0.52 11.53
N ASP A 187 -13.50 -0.97 10.60
CA ASP A 187 -14.31 -2.19 10.77
C ASP A 187 -13.43 -3.45 10.86
N LYS A 188 -12.46 -3.61 9.95
CA LYS A 188 -11.43 -4.68 10.01
C LYS A 188 -10.74 -4.71 11.37
N VAL A 189 -10.27 -3.56 11.86
CA VAL A 189 -9.60 -3.43 13.16
C VAL A 189 -10.52 -3.82 14.31
N ALA A 190 -11.80 -3.44 14.29
CA ALA A 190 -12.78 -3.83 15.30
C ALA A 190 -13.03 -5.35 15.29
N HIS A 191 -13.31 -5.94 14.13
CA HIS A 191 -13.60 -7.36 13.97
C HIS A 191 -12.38 -8.28 14.15
N SER A 192 -11.15 -7.76 14.02
CA SER A 192 -9.92 -8.51 14.31
C SER A 192 -9.77 -8.93 15.78
N GLY A 193 -10.42 -8.23 16.71
CA GLY A 193 -10.20 -8.37 18.15
C GLY A 193 -8.83 -7.87 18.64
N LEU A 194 -7.98 -7.31 17.76
CA LEU A 194 -6.64 -6.82 18.12
C LEU A 194 -6.61 -5.36 18.59
N ALA A 195 -7.69 -4.59 18.35
CA ALA A 195 -7.76 -3.16 18.68
C ALA A 195 -7.29 -2.78 20.11
N PRO A 196 -7.60 -3.55 21.20
CA PRO A 196 -7.17 -3.20 22.56
C PRO A 196 -5.66 -3.26 22.79
N TYR A 197 -4.87 -3.83 21.87
CA TYR A 197 -3.42 -3.92 21.97
C TYR A 197 -2.69 -2.73 21.32
N PHE A 198 -3.40 -1.86 20.60
CA PHE A 198 -2.82 -0.71 19.92
C PHE A 198 -3.02 0.58 20.72
N GLU A 199 -1.95 1.36 20.85
CA GLU A 199 -1.98 2.70 21.45
C GLU A 199 -2.64 3.71 20.52
N ALA A 200 -2.47 3.53 19.21
CA ALA A 200 -3.12 4.31 18.17
C ALA A 200 -3.32 3.50 16.88
N VAL A 201 -4.35 3.86 16.12
CA VAL A 201 -4.69 3.31 14.81
C VAL A 201 -4.73 4.46 13.81
N HIS A 202 -3.91 4.39 12.77
CA HIS A 202 -3.88 5.37 11.67
C HIS A 202 -4.27 4.66 10.38
N VAL A 203 -5.39 5.09 9.80
CA VAL A 203 -5.74 4.78 8.41
C VAL A 203 -5.34 5.97 7.56
N VAL A 204 -4.57 5.73 6.51
CA VAL A 204 -4.08 6.79 5.60
C VAL A 204 -4.46 6.50 4.14
N PRO A 205 -4.58 7.53 3.28
CA PRO A 205 -4.85 7.32 1.86
C PRO A 205 -3.72 6.57 1.14
N GLU A 206 -2.48 6.80 1.57
CA GLU A 206 -1.26 6.15 1.05
C GLU A 206 -0.18 6.18 2.15
N LYS A 207 0.75 5.22 2.15
CA LYS A 207 1.93 5.25 3.05
C LYS A 207 3.13 5.83 2.30
N GLY A 208 3.81 6.77 2.94
CA GLY A 208 5.03 7.40 2.42
C GLY A 208 5.91 7.94 3.55
N PRO A 209 7.14 8.41 3.25
CA PRO A 209 8.04 8.98 4.24
C PRO A 209 7.37 10.08 5.07
N GLU A 210 6.59 10.96 4.44
CA GLU A 210 5.92 12.09 5.07
C GLU A 210 4.92 11.66 6.15
N VAL A 211 4.22 10.54 5.94
CA VAL A 211 3.29 9.94 6.90
C VAL A 211 4.04 9.35 8.09
N LEU A 212 5.18 8.68 7.85
CA LEU A 212 6.00 8.14 8.93
C LEU A 212 6.70 9.25 9.72
N GLU A 213 7.16 10.32 9.09
CA GLU A 213 7.64 11.54 9.76
C GLU A 213 6.55 12.13 10.67
N GLU A 214 5.32 12.31 10.16
CA GLU A 214 4.21 12.81 10.99
C GLU A 214 3.92 11.89 12.17
N LEU A 215 3.92 10.57 12.00
CA LEU A 215 3.74 9.62 13.10
C LEU A 215 4.90 9.69 14.12
N ILE A 216 6.15 9.87 13.66
CA ILE A 216 7.33 10.01 14.52
C ILE A 216 7.22 11.28 15.39
N GLU A 217 6.85 12.41 14.79
CA GLU A 217 6.66 13.67 15.52
C GLU A 217 5.45 13.61 16.46
N ARG A 218 4.28 13.17 15.95
CA ARG A 218 3.00 13.11 16.68
C ARG A 218 3.06 12.24 17.94
N HIS A 219 3.81 11.15 17.91
CA HIS A 219 3.91 10.18 19.03
C HIS A 219 5.23 10.25 19.81
N GLY A 220 6.12 11.20 19.48
CA GLY A 220 7.42 11.38 20.13
C GLY A 220 8.35 10.17 19.99
N LEU A 221 8.41 9.57 18.80
CA LEU A 221 9.10 8.29 18.58
C LEU A 221 10.62 8.46 18.46
N ASP A 222 11.39 7.74 19.29
CA ASP A 222 12.83 7.58 19.06
C ASP A 222 13.04 6.67 17.84
N ARG A 223 13.57 7.23 16.75
CA ARG A 223 13.88 6.51 15.51
C ARG A 223 14.83 5.33 15.74
N ARG A 224 15.72 5.41 16.74
CA ARG A 224 16.64 4.33 17.12
C ARG A 224 15.96 3.14 17.79
N ARG A 225 14.71 3.32 18.22
CA ARG A 225 13.91 2.36 18.98
C ARG A 225 12.51 2.20 18.38
N THR A 226 12.38 2.48 17.09
CA THR A 226 11.14 2.37 16.31
C THR A 226 11.39 1.51 15.09
N TRP A 227 10.49 0.57 14.83
CA TRP A 227 10.51 -0.28 13.63
C TRP A 227 9.16 -0.24 12.93
N MET A 228 9.17 -0.14 11.60
CA MET A 228 8.03 -0.50 10.77
C MET A 228 8.08 -2.01 10.50
N VAL A 229 6.94 -2.69 10.64
CA VAL A 229 6.77 -4.10 10.33
C VAL A 229 5.66 -4.24 9.31
N GLY A 230 5.92 -4.92 8.20
CA GLY A 230 4.90 -5.13 7.18
C GLY A 230 5.33 -6.02 6.03
N ASN A 231 4.40 -6.28 5.12
CA ASN A 231 4.59 -7.15 3.98
C ASN A 231 5.06 -6.41 2.71
N SER A 232 4.89 -5.08 2.65
CA SER A 232 5.05 -4.29 1.42
C SER A 232 6.42 -3.64 1.34
N PRO A 233 7.28 -4.04 0.39
CA PRO A 233 8.50 -3.30 0.09
C PRO A 233 8.22 -1.82 -0.25
N ARG A 234 7.12 -1.54 -0.97
CA ARG A 234 6.76 -0.21 -1.48
C ARG A 234 6.24 0.75 -0.40
N SER A 235 5.31 0.29 0.45
CA SER A 235 4.56 1.15 1.38
C SER A 235 5.00 1.01 2.85
N ASP A 236 5.64 -0.09 3.24
CA ASP A 236 6.14 -0.28 4.62
C ASP A 236 7.66 -0.09 4.70
N ILE A 237 8.40 -0.90 3.94
CA ILE A 237 9.85 -1.05 4.12
C ILE A 237 10.62 0.14 3.55
N ASN A 238 10.40 0.50 2.28
CA ASN A 238 11.14 1.60 1.65
C ASN A 238 10.88 2.97 2.30
N PRO A 239 9.65 3.33 2.73
CA PRO A 239 9.42 4.55 3.50
C PRO A 239 10.13 4.55 4.86
N ALA A 240 10.07 3.42 5.60
CA ALA A 240 10.76 3.27 6.88
C ALA A 240 12.28 3.46 6.78
N LEU A 241 12.89 2.89 5.73
CA LEU A 241 14.31 3.08 5.44
C LEU A 241 14.68 4.55 5.16
N GLN A 242 13.79 5.30 4.49
CA GLN A 242 14.00 6.71 4.14
C GLN A 242 13.92 7.64 5.37
N VAL A 243 12.96 7.42 6.27
CA VAL A 243 12.85 8.19 7.54
C VAL A 243 13.82 7.74 8.62
N GLY A 244 14.69 6.76 8.32
CA GLY A 244 15.77 6.34 9.23
C GLY A 244 15.33 5.53 10.45
N ILE A 245 14.12 4.95 10.43
CA ILE A 245 13.70 3.95 11.43
C ILE A 245 14.14 2.55 10.99
N GLY A 246 13.97 1.55 11.86
CA GLY A 246 14.18 0.15 11.48
C GLY A 246 13.06 -0.37 10.57
N ALA A 247 13.37 -1.33 9.70
CA ALA A 247 12.41 -1.94 8.80
C ALA A 247 12.46 -3.48 8.88
N ILE A 248 11.31 -4.10 9.13
CA ILE A 248 11.16 -5.54 9.31
C ILE A 248 10.16 -6.07 8.27
N HIS A 249 10.67 -6.81 7.28
CA HIS A 249 9.86 -7.40 6.22
C HIS A 249 9.37 -8.78 6.60
N ILE A 250 8.07 -9.00 6.48
CA ILE A 250 7.42 -10.31 6.65
C ILE A 250 6.66 -10.61 5.34
N PRO A 251 7.24 -11.38 4.41
CA PRO A 251 6.64 -11.58 3.09
C PRO A 251 5.35 -12.41 3.19
N TYR A 252 4.28 -11.89 2.60
CA TYR A 252 3.02 -12.62 2.44
C TYR A 252 3.08 -13.60 1.25
N LYS A 253 2.23 -14.64 1.27
CA LYS A 253 2.24 -15.78 0.33
C LYS A 253 1.73 -15.44 -1.10
N LYS A 254 0.85 -14.46 -1.23
CA LYS A 254 0.30 -13.91 -2.47
C LYS A 254 0.33 -12.38 -2.39
N PRO A 255 1.49 -11.71 -2.48
CA PRO A 255 1.55 -10.25 -2.38
C PRO A 255 0.76 -9.62 -3.53
N TRP A 256 0.08 -8.50 -3.28
CA TRP A 256 -0.53 -7.72 -4.36
C TRP A 256 0.58 -7.05 -5.17
N ALA A 257 0.62 -7.27 -6.48
CA ALA A 257 1.75 -6.89 -7.33
C ALA A 257 2.06 -5.39 -7.36
N PHE A 258 1.10 -4.54 -6.97
CA PHE A 258 1.31 -3.10 -6.81
C PHE A 258 2.24 -2.74 -5.63
N GLU A 259 2.33 -3.60 -4.61
CA GLU A 259 3.18 -3.40 -3.42
C GLU A 259 4.63 -3.87 -3.62
N GLU A 260 4.90 -4.66 -4.66
CA GLU A 260 6.25 -5.16 -4.93
C GLU A 260 7.18 -4.04 -5.42
N ALA A 261 8.35 -3.96 -4.79
CA ALA A 261 9.44 -3.08 -5.17
C ALA A 261 10.77 -3.69 -4.70
N PRO A 262 11.92 -3.38 -5.35
CA PRO A 262 13.22 -3.64 -4.75
C PRO A 262 13.36 -2.83 -3.44
N PHE A 263 14.06 -3.37 -2.45
CA PHE A 263 14.45 -2.60 -1.27
C PHE A 263 15.47 -1.53 -1.67
N VAL A 264 15.28 -0.28 -1.21
CA VAL A 264 16.23 0.82 -1.48
C VAL A 264 17.58 0.63 -0.80
N ASP A 265 17.61 -0.13 0.30
CA ASP A 265 18.81 -0.52 1.04
C ASP A 265 18.58 -1.91 1.67
N PRO A 266 18.90 -3.00 0.96
CA PRO A 266 18.61 -4.37 1.42
C PRO A 266 19.32 -4.75 2.73
N ASP A 267 20.52 -4.22 2.97
CA ASP A 267 21.35 -4.57 4.14
C ASP A 267 20.77 -4.03 5.46
N ARG A 268 19.82 -3.10 5.38
CA ARG A 268 19.07 -2.54 6.51
C ARG A 268 17.72 -3.23 6.78
N VAL A 269 17.28 -4.17 5.94
CA VAL A 269 15.98 -4.85 6.08
C VAL A 269 16.14 -6.15 6.83
N VAL A 270 15.57 -6.23 8.04
CA VAL A 270 15.45 -7.50 8.75
C VAL A 270 14.32 -8.30 8.11
N ARG A 271 14.59 -9.53 7.67
CA ARG A 271 13.59 -10.39 7.00
C ARG A 271 13.21 -11.57 7.89
N LEU A 272 11.93 -11.68 8.22
CA LEU A 272 11.36 -12.82 8.95
C LEU A 272 10.60 -13.74 7.99
N ARG A 273 10.19 -14.93 8.45
CA ARG A 273 9.34 -15.84 7.65
C ARG A 273 7.87 -15.79 8.07
N ARG A 274 7.57 -15.29 9.28
CA ARG A 274 6.24 -15.26 9.89
C ARG A 274 6.21 -14.29 11.06
N PHE A 275 5.02 -13.79 11.40
CA PHE A 275 4.83 -12.80 12.46
C PHE A 275 5.32 -13.26 13.84
N SER A 276 5.18 -14.55 14.16
CA SER A 276 5.61 -15.15 15.42
C SER A 276 7.13 -15.22 15.63
N GLU A 277 7.95 -14.85 14.65
CA GLU A 277 9.40 -14.69 14.82
C GLU A 277 9.79 -13.29 15.33
N LEU A 278 8.88 -12.31 15.27
CA LEU A 278 9.11 -10.91 15.63
C LEU A 278 9.61 -10.68 17.08
N PRO A 279 9.12 -11.39 18.12
CA PRO A 279 9.68 -11.26 19.47
C PRO A 279 11.16 -11.64 19.59
N ASN A 280 11.65 -12.55 18.74
CA ASN A 280 13.01 -13.10 18.84
C ASN A 280 14.09 -12.10 18.37
N LEU A 281 13.71 -11.09 17.59
CA LEU A 281 14.60 -9.98 17.23
C LEU A 281 14.94 -9.09 18.42
N PHE A 282 14.13 -9.18 19.48
CA PHE A 282 14.23 -8.38 20.68
C PHE A 282 14.24 -9.32 21.90
N PRO A 283 15.35 -10.03 22.19
CA PRO A 283 15.47 -10.83 23.40
C PRO A 283 15.33 -9.95 24.66
N ASP A 284 14.80 -10.49 25.75
CA ASP A 284 14.74 -9.78 27.03
C ASP A 284 16.16 -9.57 27.60
N THR A 285 16.42 -8.37 28.14
CA THR A 285 17.73 -7.96 28.66
C THR A 285 17.93 -8.25 30.16
N GLU A 286 17.42 -9.38 30.63
CA GLU A 286 17.64 -9.91 31.99
C GLU A 286 17.93 -11.43 31.91
N GLU A 287 18.79 -12.03 32.73
CA GLU A 287 19.61 -11.49 33.82
C GLU A 287 21.11 -11.70 33.53
N LYS A 288 21.95 -10.72 33.88
CA LYS A 288 23.33 -11.02 34.31
C LYS A 288 23.38 -10.94 35.83
N LYS A 289 23.28 -12.12 36.47
CA LYS A 289 23.69 -12.34 37.86
C LYS A 289 25.22 -12.33 37.98
#